data_AF-A0A1Y1ZAQ7-F1
#
_entry.id   AF-A0A1Y1ZAQ7-F1
#
_cell.length_a   1.000
_cell.length_b   1.000
_cell.length_c   1.000
_cell.angle_alpha   90.00
_cell.angle_beta   90.00
_cell.angle_gamma   90.00
#
_symmetry.space_group_name_H-M   'P 1'
#
loop_
_entity.id
_entity.type
_entity.pdbx_description
1 polymer ?
#
loop_
_entity_poly.entity_id
_entity_poly.type
_entity_poly.pdbx_seq_one_letter_code
_entity_poly.pdbx_strand_id
1 'polypeptide(L)'
;SEHDCLNLNVYTPDTNSTKLPVMVWIHGGSFTQGGNSFYPYDAENVIPYTKNISHPVVIVTINYRLDVLGFLAGNDIAAVITNDTSLTGKDKAVGNWGLMDQVLGLEWVKKNIQHFGGDPERVTVYGES
;
A
#
# COMPACT_ATOMS: atom_id res chain seq x y z
N SER A 1 0.67 -7.78 14.93
CA SER A 1 0.29 -9.16 14.59
C SER A 1 -0.17 -9.19 13.14
N GLU A 2 -0.56 -10.35 12.57
CA GLU A 2 -1.19 -10.42 11.23
C GLU A 2 -2.50 -9.61 11.17
N HIS A 3 -3.20 -9.46 12.30
CA HIS A 3 -4.35 -8.57 12.45
C HIS A 3 -4.01 -7.07 12.38
N ASP A 4 -2.73 -6.70 12.48
CA ASP A 4 -2.24 -5.31 12.42
C ASP A 4 -1.28 -5.09 11.23
N CYS A 5 -1.31 -5.99 10.23
CA CYS A 5 -0.37 -5.92 9.12
C CYS A 5 -0.67 -4.77 8.15
N LEU A 6 -1.92 -4.28 8.10
CA LEU A 6 -2.35 -3.17 7.25
C LEU A 6 -1.84 -1.82 7.76
N ASN A 7 -0.54 -1.63 7.55
CA ASN A 7 0.19 -0.41 7.83
C ASN A 7 1.01 -0.02 6.60
N LEU A 8 1.59 1.18 6.65
CA LEU A 8 2.45 1.73 5.61
C LEU A 8 3.56 2.54 6.25
N ASN A 9 4.67 2.67 5.54
CA ASN A 9 5.76 3.56 5.89
C ASN A 9 5.71 4.78 4.97
N VAL A 10 5.96 5.98 5.50
CA VAL A 10 6.10 7.21 4.72
C VAL A 10 7.51 7.76 4.90
N TYR A 11 8.22 7.86 3.79
CA TYR A 11 9.55 8.41 3.71
C TYR A 11 9.48 9.78 3.02
N THR A 12 9.85 10.83 3.74
CA THR A 12 9.80 12.21 3.24
C THR A 12 11.19 12.86 3.35
N PRO A 13 11.61 13.64 2.33
CA PRO A 13 12.83 14.41 2.43
C PRO A 13 12.68 15.54 3.45
N ASP A 14 13.76 15.81 4.19
CA ASP A 14 13.87 17.00 5.03
C ASP A 14 14.06 18.24 4.14
N THR A 15 12.96 18.93 3.82
CA THR A 15 12.91 20.11 2.96
C THR A 15 11.67 20.96 3.23
N ASN A 16 11.73 22.25 2.88
CA ASN A 16 10.58 23.16 2.92
C ASN A 16 9.68 23.05 1.68
N SER A 17 10.08 22.26 0.68
CA SER A 17 9.26 22.03 -0.52
C SER A 17 7.99 21.25 -0.19
N THR A 18 6.88 21.66 -0.77
CA THR A 18 5.58 20.97 -0.65
C THR A 18 5.08 20.55 -2.04
N LYS A 19 4.04 19.73 -2.08
CA LYS A 19 3.49 19.15 -3.33
C LYS A 19 4.54 18.36 -4.14
N LEU A 20 5.33 17.57 -3.42
CA LEU A 20 6.32 16.67 -4.00
C LEU A 20 5.64 15.51 -4.74
N PRO A 21 6.21 15.01 -5.84
CA PRO A 21 5.75 13.75 -6.43
C PRO A 21 5.77 12.62 -5.40
N VAL A 22 4.79 11.73 -5.49
CA VAL A 22 4.64 10.60 -4.57
C VAL A 22 4.85 9.30 -5.35
N MET A 23 5.71 8.42 -4.82
CA MET A 23 5.89 7.07 -5.34
C MET A 23 5.35 6.06 -4.32
N VAL A 24 4.41 5.20 -4.74
CA VAL A 24 3.83 4.17 -3.87
C VAL A 24 4.34 2.80 -4.30
N TRP A 25 5.09 2.15 -3.41
CA TRP A 25 5.66 0.82 -3.60
C TRP A 25 4.67 -0.26 -3.17
N ILE A 26 4.40 -1.19 -4.09
CA ILE A 26 3.71 -2.44 -3.82
C ILE A 26 4.71 -3.57 -3.96
N HIS A 27 5.07 -4.21 -2.85
CA HIS A 27 6.07 -5.27 -2.85
C HIS A 27 5.56 -6.55 -3.53
N GLY A 28 6.47 -7.30 -4.14
CA GLY A 28 6.19 -8.63 -4.65
C GLY A 28 6.42 -9.74 -3.66
N GLY A 29 6.32 -10.95 -4.21
CA GLY A 29 6.43 -12.21 -3.49
C GLY A 29 5.33 -13.19 -3.88
N SER A 30 4.93 -13.19 -5.16
CA SER A 30 3.94 -14.13 -5.74
C SER A 30 2.61 -14.19 -5.00
N PHE A 31 2.23 -13.09 -4.35
CA PHE A 31 1.06 -13.00 -3.45
C PHE A 31 1.11 -13.91 -2.23
N THR A 32 2.23 -14.58 -1.90
CA THR A 32 2.34 -15.51 -0.76
C THR A 32 3.29 -15.01 0.32
N GLN A 33 4.20 -14.10 0.00
CA GLN A 33 5.17 -13.54 0.93
C GLN A 33 5.49 -12.07 0.58
N GLY A 34 6.22 -11.40 1.47
CA GLY A 34 6.67 -10.02 1.29
C GLY A 34 6.25 -9.11 2.43
N GLY A 35 6.67 -7.84 2.36
CA GLY A 35 6.28 -6.82 3.31
C GLY A 35 6.93 -5.47 3.02
N ASN A 36 6.30 -4.41 3.50
CA ASN A 36 6.77 -3.03 3.36
C ASN A 36 8.06 -2.71 4.13
N SER A 37 8.47 -3.61 5.02
CA SER A 37 9.65 -3.50 5.88
C SER A 37 10.85 -4.32 5.38
N PHE A 38 10.73 -4.96 4.21
CA PHE A 38 11.82 -5.73 3.64
C PHE A 38 12.97 -4.80 3.27
N TYR A 39 14.18 -5.13 3.70
CA TYR A 39 15.38 -4.30 3.53
C TYR A 39 15.62 -3.78 2.09
N PRO A 40 15.40 -4.57 1.02
CA PRO A 40 15.54 -4.06 -0.35
C PRO A 40 14.60 -2.91 -0.72
N TYR A 41 13.53 -2.69 0.05
CA TYR A 41 12.51 -1.68 -0.20
C TYR A 41 12.59 -0.49 0.76
N ASP A 42 13.57 -0.50 1.68
CA ASP A 42 13.78 0.61 2.60
C ASP A 42 14.26 1.85 1.85
N ALA A 43 13.43 2.89 1.86
CA ALA A 43 13.69 4.12 1.14
C ALA A 43 14.58 5.11 1.90
N GLU A 44 15.09 4.77 3.08
CA GLU A 44 15.97 5.64 3.87
C GLU A 44 17.20 6.13 3.08
N ASN A 45 17.77 5.28 2.23
CA ASN A 45 18.90 5.65 1.37
C ASN A 45 18.47 6.33 0.05
N VAL A 46 17.23 6.12 -0.39
CA VAL A 46 16.70 6.68 -1.65
C VAL A 46 16.31 8.15 -1.47
N ILE A 47 15.74 8.51 -0.32
CA ILE A 47 15.31 9.88 -0.05
C ILE A 47 16.47 10.90 -0.18
N PRO A 48 17.64 10.72 0.48
CA PRO A 48 18.78 11.62 0.31
C PRO A 48 19.27 11.69 -1.15
N TYR A 49 19.29 10.56 -1.85
CA TYR A 49 19.70 10.52 -3.26
C TYR A 49 18.79 11.37 -4.14
N THR A 50 17.46 11.21 -4.02
CA THR A 50 16.48 11.97 -4.81
C THR A 50 16.61 13.48 -4.58
N LYS A 51 16.88 13.89 -3.34
CA LYS A 51 17.18 15.29 -2.99
C LYS A 51 18.48 15.77 -3.65
N ASN A 52 19.55 14.98 -3.60
CA ASN A 52 20.85 15.34 -4.16
C ASN A 52 20.81 15.56 -5.68
N ILE A 53 19.96 14.83 -6.39
CA ILE A 53 19.75 15.01 -7.84
C ILE A 53 18.70 16.07 -8.16
N SER A 54 18.26 16.88 -7.18
CA SER A 54 17.23 17.93 -7.34
C SER A 54 15.84 17.42 -7.76
N HIS A 55 15.51 16.17 -7.46
CA HIS A 55 14.20 15.56 -7.71
C HIS A 55 13.62 14.95 -6.43
N PRO A 56 13.36 15.74 -5.37
CA PRO A 56 12.82 15.21 -4.13
C PRO A 56 11.46 14.57 -4.36
N VAL A 57 11.26 13.38 -3.76
CA VAL A 57 10.01 12.63 -3.82
C VAL A 57 9.62 12.14 -2.44
N VAL A 58 8.32 11.96 -2.21
CA VAL A 58 7.81 11.20 -1.06
C VAL A 58 7.63 9.75 -1.50
N ILE A 59 8.13 8.80 -0.71
CA ILE A 59 7.97 7.37 -0.98
C ILE A 59 7.06 6.77 0.09
N VAL A 60 6.07 6.00 -0.34
CA VAL A 60 5.17 5.24 0.55
C VAL A 60 5.32 3.77 0.24
N THR A 61 5.59 2.94 1.25
CA THR A 61 5.59 1.48 1.11
C THR A 61 4.41 0.90 1.88
N ILE A 62 3.56 0.10 1.23
CA ILE A 62 2.32 -0.42 1.83
C ILE A 62 2.41 -1.93 2.07
N ASN A 63 1.75 -2.39 3.13
CA ASN A 63 1.44 -3.81 3.30
C ASN A 63 0.06 -4.13 2.73
N TYR A 64 -0.12 -5.37 2.31
CA TYR A 64 -1.40 -5.97 1.94
C TYR A 64 -1.44 -7.42 2.41
N ARG A 65 -2.63 -7.99 2.61
CA ARG A 65 -2.75 -9.40 2.99
C ARG A 65 -2.25 -10.31 1.89
N LEU A 66 -1.57 -11.38 2.30
CA LEU A 66 -0.96 -12.38 1.43
C LEU A 66 -1.63 -13.74 1.62
N ASP A 67 -1.32 -14.65 0.70
CA ASP A 67 -1.73 -16.05 0.69
C ASP A 67 -3.25 -16.20 0.93
N VAL A 68 -3.65 -17.23 1.66
CA VAL A 68 -5.02 -17.54 2.05
C VAL A 68 -5.76 -16.34 2.68
N LEU A 69 -5.08 -15.43 3.36
CA LEU A 69 -5.74 -14.28 3.99
C LEU A 69 -6.06 -13.16 3.02
N GLY A 70 -5.28 -13.03 1.94
CA GLY A 70 -5.48 -12.02 0.90
C GLY A 70 -6.23 -12.54 -0.31
N PHE A 71 -6.10 -13.83 -0.64
CA PHE A 71 -6.41 -14.35 -1.96
C PHE A 71 -7.20 -15.66 -1.95
N LEU A 72 -7.64 -16.15 -0.79
CA LEU A 72 -8.53 -17.30 -0.74
C LEU A 72 -9.87 -16.96 -1.41
N ALA A 73 -10.30 -17.81 -2.35
CA ALA A 73 -11.55 -17.67 -3.06
C ALA A 73 -12.16 -19.05 -3.33
N GLY A 74 -13.48 -19.11 -3.49
CA GLY A 74 -14.20 -20.34 -3.81
C GLY A 74 -15.70 -20.21 -3.59
N ASN A 75 -16.47 -21.14 -4.17
CA ASN A 75 -17.93 -21.13 -4.08
C ASN A 75 -18.43 -21.25 -2.63
N ASP A 76 -17.77 -22.05 -1.81
CA ASP A 76 -18.15 -22.23 -0.39
C ASP A 76 -17.92 -20.94 0.41
N ILE A 77 -16.84 -20.21 0.11
CA ILE A 77 -16.55 -18.92 0.73
C ILE A 77 -17.54 -17.86 0.25
N ALA A 78 -17.85 -17.87 -1.04
CA ALA A 78 -18.88 -17.00 -1.59
C ALA A 78 -20.23 -17.23 -0.89
N ALA A 79 -20.59 -18.48 -0.63
CA ALA A 79 -21.82 -18.84 0.06
C ALA A 79 -21.80 -18.34 1.52
N VAL A 80 -20.69 -18.51 2.25
CA VAL A 80 -20.54 -18.00 3.62
C VAL A 80 -20.69 -16.47 3.65
N ILE A 81 -19.95 -15.74 2.81
CA ILE A 81 -19.95 -14.27 2.79
C ILE A 81 -21.29 -13.69 2.31
N THR A 82 -21.91 -14.30 1.31
CA THR A 82 -23.19 -13.81 0.76
C THR A 82 -24.30 -13.95 1.79
N ASN A 83 -24.30 -15.04 2.55
CA ASN A 83 -25.29 -15.34 3.58
C ASN A 83 -25.05 -14.62 4.91
N ASP A 84 -23.84 -14.09 5.13
CA ASP A 84 -23.57 -13.25 6.30
C ASP A 84 -24.32 -11.91 6.16
N THR A 85 -25.24 -11.67 7.10
CA THR A 85 -26.08 -10.47 7.15
C THR A 85 -25.41 -9.31 7.86
N SER A 86 -24.28 -9.55 8.55
CA SER A 86 -23.47 -8.51 9.18
C SER A 86 -22.58 -7.77 8.17
N LEU A 87 -22.26 -8.40 7.04
CA LEU A 87 -21.43 -7.81 5.97
C LEU A 87 -22.28 -6.99 5.00
N THR A 88 -21.78 -5.84 4.55
CA THR A 88 -22.46 -4.98 3.57
C THR A 88 -21.50 -4.39 2.55
N GLY A 89 -21.99 -4.02 1.36
CA GLY A 89 -21.18 -3.34 0.34
C GLY A 89 -19.90 -4.08 -0.01
N LYS A 90 -18.75 -3.40 0.13
CA LYS A 90 -17.41 -3.96 -0.14
C LYS A 90 -17.05 -5.14 0.78
N ASP A 91 -17.67 -5.26 1.95
CA ASP A 91 -17.42 -6.36 2.88
C ASP A 91 -17.98 -7.70 2.37
N LYS A 92 -18.89 -7.67 1.38
CA LYS A 92 -19.37 -8.87 0.68
C LYS A 92 -18.46 -9.31 -0.48
N ALA A 93 -17.28 -8.72 -0.63
CA ALA A 93 -16.31 -9.16 -1.63
C ALA A 93 -15.78 -10.58 -1.32
N VAL A 94 -15.67 -11.40 -2.37
CA VAL A 94 -15.18 -12.78 -2.27
C VAL A 94 -13.82 -12.87 -2.94
N GLY A 95 -12.78 -13.13 -2.13
CA GLY A 95 -11.39 -13.15 -2.59
C GLY A 95 -10.84 -11.77 -2.96
N ASN A 96 -9.62 -11.74 -3.48
CA ASN A 96 -8.89 -10.51 -3.86
C ASN A 96 -8.81 -9.45 -2.75
N TRP A 97 -8.93 -9.83 -1.48
CA TRP A 97 -8.80 -8.93 -0.35
C TRP A 97 -7.42 -8.26 -0.29
N GLY A 98 -6.36 -8.96 -0.69
CA GLY A 98 -5.02 -8.36 -0.84
C GLY A 98 -5.00 -7.21 -1.86
N LEU A 99 -5.74 -7.33 -2.97
CA LEU A 99 -5.87 -6.23 -3.94
C LEU A 99 -6.73 -5.08 -3.37
N MET A 100 -7.76 -5.40 -2.59
CA MET A 100 -8.56 -4.38 -1.92
C MET A 100 -7.75 -3.62 -0.86
N ASP A 101 -6.83 -4.30 -0.17
CA ASP A 101 -5.91 -3.66 0.76
C ASP A 101 -4.96 -2.70 0.04
N GLN A 102 -4.46 -3.07 -1.15
CA GLN A 102 -3.65 -2.17 -1.98
C GLN A 102 -4.45 -0.92 -2.39
N VAL A 103 -5.71 -1.09 -2.81
CA VAL A 103 -6.60 0.04 -3.12
C VAL A 103 -6.83 0.91 -1.89
N LEU A 104 -7.05 0.31 -0.71
CA LEU A 104 -7.21 1.05 0.54
C LEU A 104 -5.95 1.85 0.90
N GLY A 105 -4.76 1.28 0.69
CA GLY A 105 -3.48 1.99 0.84
C GLY A 105 -3.37 3.19 -0.10
N LEU A 106 -3.78 3.05 -1.36
CA LEU A 106 -3.80 4.15 -2.34
C LEU A 106 -4.84 5.22 -1.99
N GLU A 107 -6.03 4.83 -1.51
CA GLU A 107 -7.05 5.75 -0.99
C GLU A 107 -6.51 6.54 0.21
N TRP A 108 -5.77 5.87 1.11
CA TRP A 108 -5.10 6.54 2.23
C TRP A 108 -4.06 7.55 1.72
N VAL A 109 -3.22 7.18 0.76
CA VAL A 109 -2.24 8.10 0.16
C VAL A 109 -2.94 9.31 -0.44
N LYS A 110 -3.97 9.10 -1.26
CA LYS A 110 -4.74 10.18 -1.89
C LYS A 110 -5.34 11.14 -0.87
N LYS A 111 -5.81 10.63 0.27
CA LYS A 111 -6.47 11.41 1.32
C LYS A 111 -5.50 12.13 2.26
N ASN A 112 -4.30 11.60 2.48
CA ASN A 112 -3.45 12.02 3.60
C ASN A 112 -2.05 12.51 3.21
N ILE A 113 -1.53 12.18 2.02
CA ILE A 113 -0.10 12.37 1.72
C ILE A 113 0.35 13.84 1.71
N GLN A 114 -0.59 14.79 1.54
CA GLN A 114 -0.32 16.22 1.65
C GLN A 114 0.23 16.62 3.02
N HIS A 115 -0.11 15.89 4.09
CA HIS A 115 0.41 16.12 5.44
C HIS A 115 1.88 15.72 5.60
N PHE A 116 2.41 14.98 4.63
CA PHE A 116 3.81 14.54 4.57
C PHE A 116 4.57 15.25 3.42
N GLY A 117 4.02 16.35 2.89
CA GLY A 117 4.66 17.15 1.83
C GLY A 117 4.42 16.64 0.40
N GLY A 118 3.73 15.50 0.23
CA GLY A 118 3.40 14.94 -1.09
C GLY A 118 2.23 15.65 -1.79
N ASP A 119 2.14 15.49 -3.10
CA ASP A 119 1.01 15.93 -3.92
C ASP A 119 0.09 14.74 -4.24
N PRO A 120 -1.15 14.70 -3.70
CA PRO A 120 -2.08 13.61 -3.99
C PRO A 120 -2.50 13.54 -5.47
N GLU A 121 -2.25 14.57 -6.27
CA GLU A 121 -2.52 14.57 -7.72
C GLU A 121 -1.34 14.05 -8.56
N ARG A 122 -0.18 13.75 -7.95
CA ARG A 122 1.04 13.30 -8.63
C ARG A 122 1.58 12.01 -8.02
N VAL A 123 0.73 10.99 -8.04
CA VAL A 123 1.03 9.65 -7.48
C VAL A 123 1.41 8.69 -8.60
N THR A 124 2.59 8.07 -8.47
CA THR A 124 3.05 6.98 -9.34
C THR A 124 3.11 5.69 -8.53
N VAL A 125 2.42 4.65 -8.99
CA VAL A 125 2.51 3.30 -8.40
C VAL A 125 3.63 2.54 -9.09
N TYR A 126 4.44 1.83 -8.30
CA TYR A 126 5.50 0.95 -8.80
C TYR A 126 5.60 -0.31 -7.93
N GLY A 127 6.11 -1.40 -8.50
CA GLY A 127 6.17 -2.71 -7.85
C GLY A 127 7.08 -3.66 -8.63
N GLU A 128 7.39 -4.78 -8.02
CA GLU A 128 8.20 -5.86 -8.62
C GLU A 128 7.66 -7.20 -8.13
N SER A 129 7.44 -8.14 -9.06
CA SER A 129 7.00 -9.54 -8.87
C SER A 129 5.66 -9.82 -8.16
#